data_AF-A0A5P8I1U4-F1
#
_entry.id   AF-A0A5P8I1U4-F1
#
_cell.length_a   1.000
_cell.length_b   1.000
_cell.length_c   1.000
_cell.angle_alpha   90.00
_cell.angle_beta   90.00
_cell.angle_gamma   90.00
#
_symmetry.space_group_name_H-M   'P 1'
#
loop_
_entity.id
_entity.type
_entity.pdbx_description
1 polymer ?
#
loop_
_entity_poly.entity_id
_entity_poly.type
_entity_poly.pdbx_seq_one_letter_code
_entity_poly.pdbx_strand_id
1 'polypeptide(L)'
;SILVVFARNSIIREISSHLADRARDTCSVVEGRIGALFQFLEGLARLEVLQGSSDGRRAQVDRLKKEAFFNRDITRLAVVDLAGVLYGEDGRTHYVQDRKYFQQAVKGRRYVSAPYPSRSSGDMVITFSIPVYNEDRRIIAVLAADVIWTWLCDITGDFSIGETGKSAIFDEVGTVVAHPRHEVVAQQANYIRLAREDPATYASVAEFVEEVIKSDSVASRTFSHEGSEKIGSYAKMKSTGWTVVVFAPVS
;
A
#
# COMPACT_ATOMS: atom_id res chain seq x y z
N SER A 1 38.73 15.99 -16.71
CA SER A 1 39.27 17.18 -16.01
C SER A 1 38.50 17.38 -14.70
N ILE A 2 39.16 17.92 -13.66
CA ILE A 2 38.58 18.16 -12.32
C ILE A 2 37.22 18.90 -12.40
N LEU A 3 37.08 19.81 -13.36
CA LEU A 3 35.85 20.56 -13.66
C LEU A 3 34.64 19.67 -14.03
N VAL A 4 34.85 18.58 -14.77
CA VAL A 4 33.80 17.62 -15.15
C VAL A 4 33.31 16.84 -13.94
N VAL A 5 34.22 16.47 -13.02
CA VAL A 5 33.88 15.78 -11.78
C VAL A 5 33.09 16.70 -10.84
N PHE A 6 33.49 17.96 -10.72
CA PHE A 6 32.75 18.96 -9.94
C PHE A 6 31.35 19.22 -10.50
N ALA A 7 31.22 19.43 -11.81
CA ALA A 7 29.92 19.61 -12.46
C ALA A 7 28.99 18.42 -12.23
N ARG A 8 29.50 17.18 -12.43
CA ARG A 8 28.75 15.95 -12.18
C ARG A 8 28.29 15.85 -10.73
N ASN A 9 29.17 16.11 -9.76
CA ASN A 9 28.83 16.02 -8.34
C ASN A 9 27.80 17.08 -7.92
N SER A 10 27.85 18.30 -8.48
CA SER A 10 26.83 19.32 -8.24
C SER A 10 25.47 18.90 -8.79
N ILE A 11 25.42 18.37 -10.01
CA ILE A 11 24.18 17.87 -10.64
C ILE A 11 23.59 16.72 -9.81
N ILE A 12 24.40 15.76 -9.37
CA ILE A 12 23.93 14.64 -8.53
C ILE A 12 23.35 15.16 -7.21
N ARG A 13 23.97 16.16 -6.57
CA ARG A 13 23.43 16.76 -5.33
C ARG A 13 22.10 17.45 -5.56
N GLU A 14 21.97 18.18 -6.67
CA GLU A 14 20.73 18.87 -7.02
C GLU A 14 19.60 17.89 -7.32
N ILE A 15 19.87 16.83 -8.10
CA ILE A 15 18.94 15.72 -8.36
C ILE A 15 18.55 15.04 -7.05
N SER A 16 19.52 14.75 -6.17
CA SER A 16 19.27 14.13 -4.87
C SER A 16 18.33 14.96 -4.01
N SER A 17 18.54 16.28 -3.95
CA SER A 17 17.68 17.19 -3.20
C SER A 17 16.25 17.18 -3.75
N HIS A 18 16.09 17.29 -5.07
CA HIS A 18 14.77 17.25 -5.72
C HIS A 18 14.05 15.92 -5.50
N LEU A 19 14.76 14.79 -5.65
CA LEU A 19 14.18 13.46 -5.39
C LEU A 19 13.79 13.28 -3.93
N ALA A 20 14.58 13.81 -2.98
CA ALA A 20 14.26 13.75 -1.56
C ALA A 20 13.01 14.56 -1.21
N ASP A 21 12.87 15.77 -1.73
CA ASP A 21 11.67 16.59 -1.56
C ASP A 21 10.44 15.88 -2.14
N ARG A 22 10.56 15.28 -3.32
CA ARG A 22 9.47 14.48 -3.90
C ARG A 22 9.15 13.22 -3.13
N ALA A 23 10.14 12.51 -2.60
CA ALA A 23 9.87 11.35 -1.76
C ALA A 23 9.02 11.76 -0.55
N ARG A 24 9.28 12.93 0.05
CA ARG A 24 8.45 13.48 1.14
C ARG A 24 7.06 13.88 0.68
N ASP A 25 6.93 14.57 -0.46
CA ASP A 25 5.64 14.99 -1.00
C ASP A 25 4.76 13.78 -1.34
N THR A 26 5.30 12.83 -2.11
CA THR A 26 4.61 11.59 -2.50
C THR A 26 4.23 10.78 -1.26
N CYS A 27 5.13 10.65 -0.28
CA CYS A 27 4.82 10.02 1.01
C CYS A 27 3.64 10.71 1.70
N SER A 28 3.67 12.05 1.82
CA SER A 28 2.61 12.81 2.47
C SER A 28 1.26 12.66 1.76
N VAL A 29 1.26 12.62 0.42
CA VAL A 29 0.04 12.42 -0.36
C VAL A 29 -0.51 11.01 -0.21
N VAL A 30 0.34 9.99 -0.32
CA VAL A 30 -0.09 8.59 -0.14
C VAL A 30 -0.66 8.39 1.27
N GLU A 31 0.00 8.93 2.31
CA GLU A 31 -0.53 8.90 3.68
C GLU A 31 -1.87 9.62 3.79
N GLY A 32 -2.01 10.78 3.16
CA GLY A 32 -3.27 11.51 3.11
C GLY A 32 -4.40 10.72 2.45
N ARG A 33 -4.12 10.02 1.35
CA ARG A 33 -5.09 9.17 0.64
C ARG A 33 -5.50 7.95 1.46
N ILE A 34 -4.54 7.26 2.05
CA ILE A 34 -4.77 6.14 2.98
C ILE A 34 -5.61 6.60 4.18
N GLY A 35 -5.26 7.74 4.77
CA GLY A 35 -5.98 8.34 5.89
C GLY A 35 -7.42 8.72 5.53
N ALA A 36 -7.64 9.35 4.39
CA ALA A 36 -8.97 9.71 3.91
C ALA A 36 -9.86 8.48 3.68
N LEU A 37 -9.29 7.39 3.14
CA LEU A 37 -10.04 6.16 2.96
C LEU A 37 -10.41 5.52 4.31
N PHE A 38 -9.50 5.53 5.30
CA PHE A 38 -9.85 5.09 6.66
C PHE A 38 -10.96 5.95 7.28
N GLN A 39 -10.90 7.27 7.13
CA GLN A 39 -11.95 8.17 7.64
C GLN A 39 -13.31 7.88 7.00
N PHE A 40 -13.32 7.60 5.69
CA PHE A 40 -14.53 7.17 4.98
C PHE A 40 -15.10 5.87 5.56
N LEU A 41 -14.26 4.84 5.74
CA LEU A 41 -14.68 3.57 6.33
C LEU A 41 -15.18 3.74 7.77
N GLU A 42 -14.56 4.61 8.56
CA GLU A 42 -15.02 4.91 9.93
C GLU A 42 -16.38 5.62 9.96
N GLY A 43 -16.69 6.40 8.93
CA GLY A 43 -18.04 6.91 8.72
C GLY A 43 -19.04 5.78 8.50
N LEU A 44 -18.71 4.82 7.62
CA LEU A 44 -19.56 3.68 7.33
C LEU A 44 -19.74 2.75 8.53
N ALA A 45 -18.69 2.49 9.31
CA ALA A 45 -18.74 1.64 10.49
C ALA A 45 -19.68 2.15 11.60
N ARG A 46 -20.11 3.41 11.53
CA ARG A 46 -21.09 4.02 12.44
C ARG A 46 -22.53 3.97 11.91
N LEU A 47 -22.77 3.37 10.75
CA LEU A 47 -24.12 3.14 10.26
C LEU A 47 -24.83 2.15 11.18
N GLU A 48 -26.07 2.47 11.57
CA GLU A 48 -26.88 1.66 12.49
C GLU A 48 -26.97 0.19 12.04
N VAL A 49 -27.12 -0.06 10.73
CA VAL A 49 -27.17 -1.42 10.15
C VAL A 49 -25.90 -2.24 10.40
N LEU A 50 -24.75 -1.58 10.60
CA LEU A 50 -23.48 -2.24 10.93
C LEU A 50 -23.23 -2.37 12.43
N GLN A 51 -23.90 -1.54 13.25
CA GLN A 51 -23.78 -1.54 14.71
C GLN A 51 -24.84 -2.40 15.42
N GLY A 52 -26.00 -2.56 14.78
CA GLY A 52 -27.18 -3.19 15.36
C GLY A 52 -27.10 -4.72 15.42
N SER A 53 -27.67 -5.28 16.48
CA SER A 53 -27.81 -6.73 16.69
C SER A 53 -29.06 -7.33 16.03
N SER A 54 -30.02 -6.50 15.59
CA SER A 54 -31.30 -6.92 15.01
C SER A 54 -31.27 -7.06 13.49
N ASP A 55 -30.33 -6.40 12.82
CA ASP A 55 -30.27 -6.41 11.36
C ASP A 55 -29.58 -7.68 10.86
N GLY A 56 -30.23 -8.35 9.91
CA GLY A 56 -29.69 -9.55 9.30
C GLY A 56 -28.45 -9.24 8.46
N ARG A 57 -27.52 -10.21 8.39
CA ARG A 57 -26.31 -10.12 7.56
C ARG A 57 -26.58 -9.69 6.11
N ARG A 58 -27.73 -10.09 5.56
CA ARG A 58 -28.17 -9.68 4.21
C ARG A 58 -28.36 -8.16 4.11
N ALA A 59 -28.97 -7.52 5.09
CA ALA A 59 -29.18 -6.07 5.10
C ALA A 59 -27.84 -5.32 5.14
N GLN A 60 -26.86 -5.83 5.90
CA GLN A 60 -25.50 -5.28 5.94
C GLN A 60 -24.83 -5.36 4.56
N VAL A 61 -24.86 -6.53 3.94
CA VAL A 61 -24.31 -6.75 2.58
C VAL A 61 -24.97 -5.81 1.57
N ASP A 62 -26.29 -5.73 1.56
CA ASP A 62 -27.03 -4.88 0.61
C ASP A 62 -26.74 -3.39 0.82
N ARG A 63 -26.58 -2.94 2.08
CA ARG A 63 -26.16 -1.56 2.36
C ARG A 63 -24.75 -1.29 1.86
N LEU A 64 -23.79 -2.14 2.23
CA LEU A 64 -22.39 -1.96 1.88
C LEU A 64 -22.14 -2.00 0.37
N LYS A 65 -22.89 -2.84 -0.35
CA LYS A 65 -22.87 -2.85 -1.82
C LYS A 65 -23.26 -1.51 -2.43
N LYS A 66 -24.29 -0.84 -1.89
CA LYS A 66 -24.70 0.49 -2.34
C LYS A 66 -23.61 1.53 -2.08
N GLU A 67 -22.97 1.48 -0.92
CA GLU A 67 -21.87 2.40 -0.58
C GLU A 67 -20.65 2.18 -1.50
N ALA A 68 -20.29 0.92 -1.77
CA ALA A 68 -19.20 0.59 -2.68
C ALA A 68 -19.47 1.09 -4.11
N PHE A 69 -20.71 1.00 -4.59
CA PHE A 69 -21.10 1.48 -5.92
C PHE A 69 -20.78 2.96 -6.18
N PHE A 70 -20.83 3.81 -5.15
CA PHE A 70 -20.51 5.23 -5.28
C PHE A 70 -19.02 5.55 -5.19
N ASN A 71 -18.17 4.57 -4.87
CA ASN A 71 -16.73 4.74 -4.76
C ASN A 71 -16.01 3.93 -5.84
N ARG A 72 -15.49 4.62 -6.86
CA ARG A 72 -14.81 3.98 -7.99
C ARG A 72 -13.56 3.18 -7.63
N ASP A 73 -12.94 3.47 -6.49
CA ASP A 73 -11.70 2.80 -6.07
C ASP A 73 -12.00 1.53 -5.25
N ILE A 74 -13.18 1.43 -4.65
CA ILE A 74 -13.58 0.30 -3.81
C ILE A 74 -14.34 -0.70 -4.67
N THR A 75 -13.80 -1.91 -4.80
CA THR A 75 -14.47 -3.00 -5.51
C THR A 75 -15.47 -3.72 -4.63
N ARG A 76 -15.27 -3.70 -3.30
CA ARG A 76 -16.13 -4.40 -2.36
C ARG A 76 -16.03 -3.84 -0.95
N LEU A 77 -17.16 -3.80 -0.25
CA LEU A 77 -17.23 -3.62 1.19
C LEU A 77 -17.87 -4.85 1.83
N ALA A 78 -17.33 -5.31 2.96
CA ALA A 78 -17.87 -6.47 3.64
C ALA A 78 -17.71 -6.39 5.16
N VAL A 79 -18.71 -6.93 5.87
CA VAL A 79 -18.62 -7.22 7.30
C VAL A 79 -18.05 -8.62 7.48
N VAL A 80 -17.05 -8.74 8.34
CA VAL A 80 -16.52 -9.99 8.85
C VAL A 80 -16.88 -10.07 10.33
N ASP A 81 -17.52 -11.15 10.79
CA ASP A 81 -17.77 -11.29 12.23
C ASP A 81 -16.51 -11.66 13.03
N LEU A 82 -16.66 -11.70 14.36
CA LEU A 82 -15.58 -12.04 15.27
C LEU A 82 -15.06 -13.48 15.13
N ALA A 83 -15.84 -14.38 14.52
CA ALA A 83 -15.38 -15.72 14.16
C ALA A 83 -14.57 -15.73 12.86
N GLY A 84 -14.40 -14.57 12.20
CA GLY A 84 -13.69 -14.39 10.94
C GLY A 84 -14.45 -14.93 9.74
N VAL A 85 -15.79 -14.97 9.82
CA VAL A 85 -16.64 -15.33 8.68
C VAL A 85 -17.02 -14.05 7.94
N LEU A 86 -16.59 -13.98 6.68
CA LEU A 86 -16.96 -12.97 5.72
C LEU A 86 -18.19 -13.46 4.94
N TYR A 87 -19.16 -12.57 4.73
CA TYR A 87 -20.37 -12.88 3.97
C TYR A 87 -20.33 -12.12 2.64
N GLY A 88 -20.27 -12.89 1.55
CA GLY A 88 -20.18 -12.38 0.19
C GLY A 88 -21.51 -11.87 -0.34
N GLU A 89 -21.44 -11.02 -1.37
CA GLU A 89 -22.62 -10.53 -2.08
C GLU A 89 -23.42 -11.66 -2.75
N ASP A 90 -22.72 -12.70 -3.19
CA ASP A 90 -23.26 -13.92 -3.80
C ASP A 90 -23.95 -14.85 -2.78
N GLY A 91 -23.98 -14.48 -1.50
CA GLY A 91 -24.53 -15.29 -0.41
C GLY A 91 -23.62 -16.40 0.08
N ARG A 92 -22.40 -16.53 -0.46
CA ARG A 92 -21.40 -17.46 0.06
C ARG A 92 -20.70 -16.89 1.29
N THR A 93 -20.10 -17.79 2.06
CA THR A 93 -19.26 -17.42 3.21
C THR A 93 -17.80 -17.77 2.94
N HIS A 94 -16.91 -16.92 3.44
CA HIS A 94 -15.47 -17.12 3.33
C HIS A 94 -14.82 -16.94 4.70
N TYR A 95 -13.98 -17.87 5.09
CA TYR A 95 -13.26 -17.83 6.36
C TYR A 95 -11.96 -17.06 6.18
N VAL A 96 -11.69 -16.06 7.02
CA VAL A 96 -10.56 -15.12 6.90
C VAL A 96 -9.83 -14.87 8.22
N GLN A 97 -9.97 -15.77 9.20
CA GLN A 97 -9.30 -15.68 10.51
C GLN A 97 -7.76 -15.60 10.40
N ASP A 98 -7.22 -16.25 9.38
CA ASP A 98 -5.79 -16.30 9.07
C ASP A 98 -5.28 -15.02 8.41
N ARG A 99 -6.16 -14.16 7.89
CA ARG A 99 -5.77 -12.97 7.15
C ARG A 99 -5.33 -11.86 8.10
N LYS A 100 -4.17 -11.26 7.81
CA LYS A 100 -3.57 -10.19 8.64
C LYS A 100 -4.50 -9.00 8.83
N TYR A 101 -5.27 -8.61 7.80
CA TYR A 101 -6.24 -7.51 7.92
C TYR A 101 -7.28 -7.78 9.01
N PHE A 102 -7.83 -9.00 9.06
CA PHE A 102 -8.79 -9.39 10.09
C PHE A 102 -8.13 -9.40 11.47
N GLN A 103 -6.96 -10.03 11.58
CA GLN A 103 -6.24 -10.15 12.85
C GLN A 103 -5.84 -8.80 13.46
N GLN A 104 -5.54 -7.78 12.64
CA GLN A 104 -5.26 -6.44 13.13
C GLN A 104 -6.56 -5.72 13.55
N ALA A 105 -7.60 -5.79 12.73
CA ALA A 105 -8.86 -5.11 13.00
C ALA A 105 -9.59 -5.64 14.24
N VAL A 106 -9.62 -6.96 14.47
CA VAL A 106 -10.18 -7.55 15.70
C VAL A 106 -9.42 -7.13 16.97
N LYS A 107 -8.16 -6.68 16.84
CA LYS A 107 -7.36 -6.10 17.93
C LYS A 107 -7.55 -4.59 18.09
N GLY A 108 -8.55 -4.01 17.43
CA GLY A 108 -8.86 -2.59 17.49
C GLY A 108 -7.95 -1.71 16.62
N ARG A 109 -7.20 -2.28 15.68
CA ARG A 109 -6.22 -1.54 14.85
C ARG A 109 -6.72 -1.39 13.43
N ARG A 110 -6.51 -0.21 12.85
CA ARG A 110 -6.63 -0.03 11.39
C ARG A 110 -5.53 -0.81 10.69
N TYR A 111 -5.81 -1.35 9.51
CA TYR A 111 -4.79 -2.03 8.69
C TYR A 111 -5.07 -1.90 7.20
N VAL A 112 -4.00 -1.79 6.43
CA VAL A 112 -3.99 -1.85 4.96
C VAL A 112 -2.97 -2.90 4.53
N SER A 113 -3.34 -3.75 3.57
CA SER A 113 -2.45 -4.80 3.05
C SER A 113 -1.61 -4.31 1.88
N ALA A 114 -0.46 -4.95 1.66
CA ALA A 114 0.12 -4.98 0.31
C ALA A 114 -0.86 -5.68 -0.65
N PRO A 115 -0.72 -5.51 -1.98
CA PRO A 115 -1.60 -6.14 -2.95
C PRO A 115 -1.52 -7.68 -2.90
N TYR A 116 -2.67 -8.35 -2.95
CA TYR A 116 -2.75 -9.81 -2.87
C TYR A 116 -4.02 -10.39 -3.53
N PRO A 117 -4.03 -11.69 -3.90
CA PRO A 117 -5.23 -12.36 -4.40
C PRO A 117 -6.30 -12.55 -3.30
N SER A 118 -7.47 -11.95 -3.51
CA SER A 118 -8.62 -12.07 -2.61
C SER A 118 -9.12 -13.50 -2.55
N ARG A 119 -9.39 -14.02 -1.34
CA ARG A 119 -9.98 -15.37 -1.17
C ARG A 119 -11.40 -15.45 -1.73
N SER A 120 -12.15 -14.34 -1.70
CA SER A 120 -13.55 -14.35 -2.08
C SER A 120 -13.76 -14.22 -3.59
N SER A 121 -13.01 -13.35 -4.26
CA SER A 121 -13.17 -13.11 -5.70
C SER A 121 -12.08 -13.74 -6.57
N GLY A 122 -10.90 -14.03 -6.02
CA GLY A 122 -9.71 -14.42 -6.80
C GLY A 122 -8.97 -13.23 -7.42
N ASP A 123 -9.61 -12.05 -7.48
CA ASP A 123 -8.98 -10.84 -8.01
C ASP A 123 -7.88 -10.32 -7.09
N MET A 124 -6.92 -9.62 -7.69
CA MET A 124 -5.87 -8.95 -6.96
C MET A 124 -6.43 -7.65 -6.34
N VAL A 125 -6.24 -7.46 -5.04
CA VAL A 125 -6.82 -6.34 -4.26
C VAL A 125 -5.85 -5.78 -3.23
N ILE A 126 -6.09 -4.55 -2.81
CA ILE A 126 -5.59 -4.00 -1.55
C ILE A 126 -6.75 -4.02 -0.56
N THR A 127 -6.59 -4.64 0.61
CA THR A 127 -7.65 -4.67 1.63
C THR A 127 -7.35 -3.68 2.75
N PHE A 128 -8.27 -2.76 2.95
CA PHE A 128 -8.37 -1.94 4.15
C PHE A 128 -9.29 -2.61 5.17
N SER A 129 -8.98 -2.47 6.45
CA SER A 129 -9.81 -3.03 7.52
C SER A 129 -9.80 -2.16 8.77
N ILE A 130 -10.97 -2.07 9.40
CA ILE A 130 -11.18 -1.37 10.66
C ILE A 130 -12.12 -2.17 11.58
N PRO A 131 -11.98 -2.03 12.91
CA PRO A 131 -12.98 -2.54 13.86
C PRO A 131 -14.33 -1.82 13.71
N VAL A 132 -15.41 -2.58 13.85
CA VAL A 132 -16.77 -2.05 14.03
C VAL A 132 -17.14 -2.18 15.51
N TYR A 133 -17.59 -1.09 16.10
CA TYR A 133 -17.93 -1.00 17.51
C TYR A 133 -19.44 -0.85 17.72
N ASN A 134 -19.97 -1.50 18.75
CA ASN A 134 -21.30 -1.19 19.27
C ASN A 134 -21.29 0.10 20.14
N GLU A 135 -22.44 0.48 20.68
CA GLU A 135 -22.60 1.66 21.54
C GLU A 135 -21.72 1.60 22.81
N ASP A 136 -21.48 0.40 23.35
CA ASP A 136 -20.59 0.16 24.50
C ASP A 136 -19.09 0.20 24.15
N ARG A 137 -18.74 0.58 22.91
CA ARG A 137 -17.36 0.56 22.37
C ARG A 137 -16.71 -0.82 22.39
N ARG A 138 -17.50 -1.88 22.32
CA ARG A 138 -17.00 -3.26 22.13
C ARG A 138 -16.90 -3.57 20.65
N ILE A 139 -15.81 -4.21 20.24
CA ILE A 139 -15.65 -4.68 18.87
C ILE A 139 -16.65 -5.82 18.64
N ILE A 140 -17.52 -5.66 17.65
CA ILE A 140 -18.56 -6.64 17.29
C ILE A 140 -18.35 -7.26 15.91
N ALA A 141 -17.55 -6.61 15.07
CA ALA A 141 -17.21 -7.07 13.74
C ALA A 141 -15.98 -6.33 13.19
N VAL A 142 -15.57 -6.69 11.99
CA VAL A 142 -14.57 -5.98 11.18
C VAL A 142 -15.24 -5.52 9.90
N LEU A 143 -15.05 -4.26 9.54
CA LEU A 143 -15.37 -3.75 8.21
C LEU A 143 -14.11 -3.88 7.35
N ALA A 144 -14.22 -4.62 6.26
CA ALA A 144 -13.17 -4.78 5.26
C ALA A 144 -13.60 -4.10 3.95
N ALA A 145 -12.66 -3.43 3.30
CA ALA A 145 -12.83 -2.82 1.99
C ALA A 145 -11.75 -3.35 1.06
N ASP A 146 -12.16 -4.01 -0.02
CA ASP A 146 -11.25 -4.32 -1.10
C ASP A 146 -11.22 -3.13 -2.07
N VAL A 147 -10.02 -2.67 -2.33
CA VAL A 147 -9.68 -1.55 -3.21
C VAL A 147 -8.97 -2.11 -4.43
N ILE A 148 -9.20 -1.48 -5.59
CA ILE A 148 -8.49 -1.80 -6.84
C ILE A 148 -6.99 -1.78 -6.56
N TRP A 149 -6.30 -2.86 -6.92
CA TRP A 149 -4.90 -3.04 -6.55
C TRP A 149 -3.94 -2.03 -7.18
N THR A 150 -4.31 -1.42 -8.31
CA THR A 150 -3.52 -0.36 -8.97
C THR A 150 -3.66 1.00 -8.28
N TRP A 151 -4.57 1.16 -7.32
CA TRP A 151 -4.88 2.46 -6.70
C TRP A 151 -3.64 3.19 -6.17
N LEU A 152 -2.72 2.47 -5.52
CA LEU A 152 -1.46 3.06 -5.06
C LEU A 152 -0.46 3.33 -6.20
N CYS A 153 -0.46 2.51 -7.25
CA CYS A 153 0.33 2.78 -8.44
C CYS A 153 -0.12 4.09 -9.11
N ASP A 154 -1.43 4.25 -9.29
CA ASP A 154 -2.05 5.42 -9.92
C ASP A 154 -1.74 6.68 -9.10
N ILE A 155 -1.92 6.62 -7.77
CA ILE A 155 -1.55 7.72 -6.86
C ILE A 155 -0.07 8.07 -7.00
N THR A 156 0.84 7.10 -7.04
CA THR A 156 2.29 7.39 -7.14
C THR A 156 2.72 7.85 -8.53
N GLY A 157 1.99 7.45 -9.59
CA GLY A 157 2.24 7.83 -10.97
C GLY A 157 1.98 9.30 -11.24
N ASP A 158 0.96 9.89 -10.60
CA ASP A 158 0.64 11.33 -10.70
C ASP A 158 1.77 12.24 -10.18
N PHE A 159 2.70 11.71 -9.38
CA PHE A 159 3.82 12.45 -8.77
C PHE A 159 5.18 12.22 -9.46
N SER A 160 5.15 11.64 -10.66
CA SER A 160 6.36 11.45 -11.48
C SER A 160 7.00 12.80 -11.85
N ILE A 161 8.33 12.91 -11.78
CA ILE A 161 9.06 14.15 -12.16
C ILE A 161 9.49 14.08 -13.61
N GLY A 162 8.95 14.96 -14.46
CA GLY A 162 9.30 14.99 -15.88
C GLY A 162 9.13 13.60 -16.52
N GLU A 163 10.02 13.23 -17.43
CA GLU A 163 10.00 11.90 -18.05
C GLU A 163 10.77 10.83 -17.25
N THR A 164 11.52 11.19 -16.20
CA THR A 164 12.57 10.31 -15.63
C THR A 164 12.40 9.92 -14.17
N GLY A 165 11.73 10.73 -13.34
CA GLY A 165 11.52 10.43 -11.93
C GLY A 165 10.37 9.46 -11.72
N LYS A 166 10.68 8.22 -11.34
CA LYS A 166 9.74 7.11 -11.10
C LYS A 166 9.55 6.86 -9.62
N SER A 167 8.34 6.48 -9.21
CA SER A 167 7.99 6.23 -7.81
C SER A 167 7.63 4.78 -7.55
N ALA A 168 8.05 4.23 -6.41
CA ALA A 168 7.68 2.91 -5.93
C ALA A 168 7.37 2.93 -4.43
N ILE A 169 6.62 1.94 -3.95
CA ILE A 169 6.35 1.72 -2.53
C ILE A 169 6.77 0.31 -2.18
N PHE A 170 7.49 0.18 -1.06
CA PHE A 170 7.86 -1.11 -0.48
C PHE A 170 7.24 -1.27 0.90
N ASP A 171 6.72 -2.46 1.20
CA ASP A 171 6.28 -2.79 2.55
C ASP A 171 7.47 -3.03 3.50
N GLU A 172 7.18 -3.30 4.78
CA GLU A 172 8.18 -3.49 5.83
C GLU A 172 9.12 -4.69 5.60
N VAL A 173 8.79 -5.60 4.67
CA VAL A 173 9.59 -6.77 4.33
C VAL A 173 10.14 -6.72 2.90
N GLY A 174 9.98 -5.58 2.20
CA GLY A 174 10.49 -5.35 0.85
C GLY A 174 9.60 -5.86 -0.28
N THR A 175 8.34 -6.22 -0.02
CA THR A 175 7.36 -6.50 -1.07
C THR A 175 7.00 -5.22 -1.79
N VAL A 176 6.95 -5.27 -3.11
CA VAL A 176 6.56 -4.14 -3.95
C VAL A 176 5.05 -3.93 -3.84
N VAL A 177 4.65 -2.78 -3.30
CA VAL A 177 3.26 -2.36 -3.09
C VAL A 177 2.75 -1.51 -4.25
N ALA A 178 3.60 -0.65 -4.79
CA ALA A 178 3.32 0.17 -5.97
C ALA A 178 4.60 0.34 -6.77
N HIS A 179 4.49 0.35 -8.10
CA HIS A 179 5.63 0.50 -8.99
C HIS A 179 5.14 0.90 -10.39
N PRO A 180 5.90 1.65 -11.21
CA PRO A 180 5.44 2.09 -12.53
C PRO A 180 5.24 0.92 -13.50
N ARG A 181 5.98 -0.17 -13.29
CA ARG A 181 5.74 -1.48 -13.90
C ARG A 181 4.73 -2.25 -13.06
N HIS A 182 3.45 -2.16 -13.42
CA HIS A 182 2.34 -2.78 -12.67
C HIS A 182 2.48 -4.30 -12.57
N GLU A 183 3.13 -4.95 -13.54
CA GLU A 183 3.40 -6.38 -13.54
C GLU A 183 4.27 -6.83 -12.36
N VAL A 184 5.18 -5.99 -11.89
CA VAL A 184 6.03 -6.27 -10.71
C VAL A 184 5.17 -6.36 -9.44
N VAL A 185 4.15 -5.50 -9.35
CA VAL A 185 3.20 -5.48 -8.24
C VAL A 185 2.24 -6.68 -8.33
N ALA A 186 1.74 -6.97 -9.54
CA ALA A 186 0.86 -8.11 -9.77
C ALA A 186 1.53 -9.46 -9.43
N GLN A 187 2.84 -9.57 -9.63
CA GLN A 187 3.65 -10.73 -9.25
C GLN A 187 4.03 -10.76 -7.76
N GLN A 188 3.62 -9.75 -6.99
CA GLN A 188 3.97 -9.61 -5.57
C GLN A 188 5.49 -9.70 -5.36
N ALA A 189 6.23 -9.05 -6.26
CA ALA A 189 7.68 -9.12 -6.30
C ALA A 189 8.27 -8.63 -4.97
N ASN A 190 9.39 -9.24 -4.59
CA ASN A 190 10.16 -8.83 -3.44
C ASN A 190 11.64 -8.96 -3.84
N TYR A 191 12.30 -7.82 -4.04
CA TYR A 191 13.65 -7.82 -4.61
C TYR A 191 14.69 -8.49 -3.70
N ILE A 192 14.47 -8.46 -2.39
CA ILE A 192 15.29 -9.17 -1.40
C ILE A 192 15.20 -10.68 -1.60
N ARG A 193 13.99 -11.20 -1.84
CA ARG A 193 13.79 -12.62 -2.18
C ARG A 193 14.37 -12.96 -3.54
N LEU A 194 14.09 -12.15 -4.56
CA LEU A 194 14.57 -12.38 -5.93
C LEU A 194 16.10 -12.37 -6.02
N ALA A 195 16.80 -11.57 -5.20
CA ALA A 195 18.27 -11.58 -5.13
C ALA A 195 18.87 -12.89 -4.61
N ARG A 196 18.10 -13.74 -3.92
CA ARG A 196 18.57 -15.08 -3.52
C ARG A 196 18.53 -16.07 -4.68
N GLU A 197 17.66 -15.82 -5.65
CA GLU A 197 17.46 -16.67 -6.83
C GLU A 197 18.32 -16.21 -8.01
N ASP A 198 18.40 -14.90 -8.24
CA ASP A 198 19.23 -14.27 -9.27
C ASP A 198 19.99 -13.04 -8.70
N PRO A 199 21.12 -13.28 -8.01
CA PRO A 199 21.94 -12.21 -7.46
C PRO A 199 22.47 -11.23 -8.52
N ALA A 200 22.75 -11.72 -9.75
CA ALA A 200 23.34 -10.89 -10.81
C ALA A 200 22.40 -9.76 -11.23
N THR A 201 21.09 -10.01 -11.22
CA THR A 201 20.06 -9.00 -11.58
C THR A 201 19.62 -8.16 -10.39
N TYR A 202 19.53 -8.75 -9.20
CA TYR A 202 18.79 -8.14 -8.08
C TYR A 202 19.63 -7.74 -6.86
N ALA A 203 20.91 -8.16 -6.72
CA ALA A 203 21.66 -7.93 -5.47
C ALA A 203 21.73 -6.44 -5.09
N SER A 204 22.06 -5.56 -6.04
CA SER A 204 22.20 -4.12 -5.74
C SER A 204 20.86 -3.45 -5.39
N VAL A 205 19.76 -3.79 -6.07
CA VAL A 205 18.44 -3.26 -5.70
C VAL A 205 17.92 -3.88 -4.41
N ALA A 206 18.26 -5.12 -4.10
CA ALA A 206 17.91 -5.77 -2.83
C ALA A 206 18.60 -5.09 -1.65
N GLU A 207 19.91 -4.84 -1.73
CA GLU A 207 20.66 -4.09 -0.70
C GLU A 207 20.06 -2.70 -0.47
N PHE A 208 19.73 -2.00 -1.57
CA PHE A 208 19.04 -0.72 -1.49
C PHE A 208 17.69 -0.85 -0.78
N VAL A 209 16.83 -1.80 -1.17
CA VAL A 209 15.53 -2.00 -0.53
C VAL A 209 15.68 -2.36 0.95
N GLU A 210 16.63 -3.23 1.31
CA GLU A 210 16.91 -3.58 2.71
C GLU A 210 17.32 -2.37 3.55
N GLU A 211 18.12 -1.46 2.99
CA GLU A 211 18.53 -0.24 3.68
C GLU A 211 17.33 0.69 3.89
N VAL A 212 16.58 0.99 2.82
CA VAL A 212 15.52 2.01 2.89
C VAL A 212 14.34 1.60 3.77
N ILE A 213 13.94 0.32 3.78
CA ILE A 213 12.82 -0.13 4.62
C ILE A 213 13.16 -0.08 6.13
N LYS A 214 14.45 -0.15 6.48
CA LYS A 214 14.95 -0.06 7.86
C LYS A 214 15.22 1.37 8.31
N SER A 215 15.34 2.32 7.37
CA SER A 215 15.71 3.71 7.68
C SER A 215 14.48 4.56 8.05
N ASP A 216 14.63 5.40 9.07
CA ASP A 216 13.65 6.43 9.45
C ASP A 216 13.99 7.83 8.90
N SER A 217 15.12 7.94 8.20
CA SER A 217 15.63 9.20 7.65
C SER A 217 15.24 9.37 6.19
N VAL A 218 15.20 10.62 5.72
CA VAL A 218 15.11 10.90 4.28
C VAL A 218 16.53 11.08 3.76
N ALA A 219 16.93 10.22 2.83
CA ALA A 219 18.25 10.26 2.21
C ALA A 219 18.18 9.74 0.78
N SER A 220 19.29 9.89 0.06
CA SER A 220 19.48 9.36 -1.29
C SER A 220 20.58 8.29 -1.30
N ARG A 221 20.39 7.26 -2.13
CA ARG A 221 21.38 6.19 -2.38
C ARG A 221 21.39 5.83 -3.85
N THR A 222 22.56 5.47 -4.36
CA THR A 222 22.72 4.91 -5.69
C THR A 222 22.55 3.40 -5.64
N PHE A 223 21.93 2.83 -6.67
CA PHE A 223 21.76 1.39 -6.82
C PHE A 223 21.70 1.03 -8.30
N SER A 224 22.04 -0.20 -8.63
CA SER A 224 21.96 -0.73 -9.98
C SER A 224 20.81 -1.74 -10.09
N HIS A 225 20.07 -1.66 -11.19
CA HIS A 225 19.03 -2.65 -11.50
C HIS A 225 18.85 -2.72 -13.01
N GLU A 226 18.81 -3.94 -13.58
CA GLU A 226 18.63 -4.18 -15.01
C GLU A 226 19.63 -3.40 -15.90
N GLY A 227 20.91 -3.42 -15.51
CA GLY A 227 21.99 -2.79 -16.28
C GLY A 227 22.03 -1.25 -16.23
N SER A 228 21.18 -0.60 -15.44
CA SER A 228 21.15 0.86 -15.28
C SER A 228 21.42 1.25 -13.83
N GLU A 229 22.41 2.13 -13.64
CA GLU A 229 22.67 2.84 -12.38
C GLU A 229 21.60 3.92 -12.18
N LYS A 230 21.02 3.93 -10.98
CA LYS A 230 19.94 4.81 -10.56
C LYS A 230 20.31 5.47 -9.24
N ILE A 231 19.72 6.63 -8.99
CA ILE A 231 19.70 7.25 -7.67
C ILE A 231 18.27 7.26 -7.15
N GLY A 232 18.08 6.76 -5.94
CA GLY A 232 16.79 6.70 -5.26
C GLY A 232 16.81 7.49 -3.97
N SER A 233 15.82 8.35 -3.77
CA SER A 233 15.54 8.98 -2.48
C SER A 233 14.27 8.40 -1.89
N TYR A 234 14.19 8.36 -0.56
CA TYR A 234 13.15 7.61 0.12
C TYR A 234 12.59 8.33 1.36
N ALA A 235 11.34 8.02 1.67
CA ALA A 235 10.64 8.53 2.85
C ALA A 235 9.72 7.43 3.42
N LYS A 236 9.72 7.29 4.75
CA LYS A 236 8.94 6.27 5.45
C LYS A 236 7.58 6.81 5.90
N MET A 237 6.51 6.15 5.48
CA MET A 237 5.15 6.40 5.94
C MET A 237 5.01 5.96 7.39
N LYS A 238 4.59 6.87 8.27
CA LYS A 238 4.42 6.59 9.70
C LYS A 238 3.16 5.76 9.98
N SER A 239 2.14 5.88 9.12
CA SER A 239 0.87 5.17 9.24
C SER A 239 0.95 3.67 8.97
N THR A 240 1.81 3.24 8.04
CA THR A 240 1.91 1.84 7.60
C THR A 240 3.28 1.20 7.82
N GLY A 241 4.32 2.00 8.07
CA GLY A 241 5.71 1.55 8.08
C GLY A 241 6.31 1.32 6.69
N TRP A 242 5.53 1.50 5.62
CA TRP A 242 6.00 1.34 4.25
C TRP A 242 6.91 2.50 3.83
N THR A 243 7.74 2.24 2.83
CA THR A 243 8.71 3.22 2.33
C THR A 243 8.38 3.61 0.90
N VAL A 244 8.17 4.90 0.67
CA VAL A 244 8.10 5.51 -0.66
C VAL A 244 9.52 5.74 -1.15
N VAL A 245 9.80 5.36 -2.40
CA VAL A 245 11.05 5.61 -3.09
C VAL A 245 10.76 6.35 -4.38
N VAL A 246 11.47 7.45 -4.62
CA VAL A 246 11.49 8.16 -5.91
C VAL A 246 12.89 8.04 -6.48
N PHE A 247 13.00 7.54 -7.71
CA PHE A 247 14.28 7.22 -8.34
C PHE A 247 14.37 7.66 -9.79
N ALA A 248 15.59 7.94 -10.25
CA ALA A 248 15.90 8.30 -11.63
C ALA A 248 17.25 7.69 -12.07
N PRO A 249 17.48 7.47 -13.38
CA PRO A 249 18.79 7.12 -13.91
C PRO A 249 19.85 8.19 -13.59
N VAL A 250 21.11 7.80 -13.43
CA VAL A 250 22.25 8.72 -13.19
C VAL A 250 22.94 9.17 -14.49
N SER A 251 22.44 8.72 -15.65
CA SER A 251 22.99 8.96 -16.99
C SER A 251 22.52 10.26 -17.62
#